data_AF-A0A9W6QF57-F1
#
_entry.id   AF-A0A9W6QF57-F1
#
_cell.length_a   1.000
_cell.length_b   1.000
_cell.length_c   1.000
_cell.angle_alpha   90.00
_cell.angle_beta   90.00
_cell.angle_gamma   90.00
#
_symmetry.space_group_name_H-M   'P 1'
#
loop_
_entity.id
_entity.type
_entity.pdbx_description
1 polymer ?
#
loop_
_entity_poly.entity_id
_entity_poly.type
_entity_poly.pdbx_seq_one_letter_code
_entity_poly.pdbx_strand_id
1 'polypeptide(L)'
;MAVLTAARPARRRARPLARLSGAVRRGRLTALAWLLVLGYVTVFVLAMVHTSYDTWGALLVAPALMAVGTPVLARVAAGNPERGVFKLLMVAMAAKLACAFPRYLMAFVLYGGAADAKMYHQKGSELARYLTTADLSAGLHYDLGMKVAGTGFVIIVTGVVYAVTGPTLVGGFLVFSWLGFWGLLFFWRALQIAFPEADSRRYAKLVFFLPSLLFWPSSIGKDAWMMFCLGLTTYGVARLLDRRFGAFACIALGSLGTAMVRPHVTVLAGAGLSVAYLLRRRPQQVSALGPLRTVLTAAVLGVGVMLMLQQVSAFFGTNGTGGDAVNQVLSETSRRTSQGDSVINAATADEPAPAFSLNPLKLPVSVVSVLFRPFPFEASNLQNLIQSVECFALLVMFVRAWPQLARVPKLFVQRSYVAFTAVYTLLFCWAFSTINNMGILSRERVQVLPLVLVLLAIPRPAPARPARSRRPPLWRVQPGQWGAARQGPEPPVAVGAPDPSRTQGGSTS
;
A
#
# COMPACT_ATOMS: atom_id res chain seq x y z
N MET A 1 -3.04 36.25 73.05
CA MET A 1 -1.84 35.44 73.39
C MET A 1 -2.02 34.03 72.85
N ALA A 2 -0.91 33.42 72.41
CA ALA A 2 -0.71 32.00 72.10
C ALA A 2 -1.29 31.42 70.78
N VAL A 3 -0.48 31.62 69.72
CA VAL A 3 0.02 30.62 68.75
C VAL A 3 -0.54 29.20 68.86
N LEU A 4 -1.18 28.73 67.78
CA LEU A 4 -1.28 27.31 67.43
C LEU A 4 -0.99 27.11 65.94
N THR A 5 0.22 26.65 65.67
CA THR A 5 0.76 26.24 64.37
C THR A 5 0.14 24.92 63.92
N ALA A 6 -0.66 24.96 62.85
CA ALA A 6 -1.08 23.76 62.12
C ALA A 6 -0.17 23.56 60.90
N ALA A 7 0.66 22.52 60.96
CA ALA A 7 1.55 22.10 59.88
C ALA A 7 0.76 21.61 58.64
N ARG A 8 1.06 22.18 57.46
CA ARG A 8 0.65 21.61 56.17
C ARG A 8 1.55 20.42 55.82
N PRO A 9 1.04 19.26 55.40
CA PRO A 9 1.90 18.18 54.90
C PRO A 9 2.47 18.55 53.53
N ALA A 10 3.80 18.55 53.44
CA ALA A 10 4.57 18.79 52.24
C ALA A 10 4.38 17.68 51.20
N ARG A 11 3.50 17.89 50.22
CA ARG A 11 3.57 17.17 48.93
C ARG A 11 4.74 17.73 48.11
N ARG A 12 5.93 17.14 48.19
CA ARG A 12 6.97 17.19 47.12
C ARG A 12 8.26 16.51 47.60
N ARG A 13 8.60 15.34 47.03
CA ARG A 13 9.98 14.88 46.72
C ARG A 13 9.98 13.43 46.22
N ALA A 14 9.58 13.22 44.97
CA ALA A 14 9.76 11.93 44.25
C ALA A 14 10.09 12.17 42.76
N ARG A 15 10.98 13.14 42.47
CA ARG A 15 11.35 13.54 41.10
C ARG A 15 12.85 13.45 40.69
N PRO A 16 13.86 13.26 41.56
CA PRO A 16 15.27 13.26 41.10
C PRO A 16 15.73 11.93 40.48
N LEU A 17 15.37 10.77 41.06
CA LEU A 17 15.84 9.45 40.59
C LEU A 17 15.33 9.09 39.17
N ALA A 18 14.10 9.47 38.83
CA ALA A 18 13.53 9.25 37.50
C ALA A 18 14.17 10.13 36.40
N ARG A 19 14.73 11.29 36.77
CA ARG A 19 15.43 12.17 35.81
C ARG A 19 16.83 11.65 35.49
N LEU A 20 17.54 11.11 36.50
CA LEU A 20 18.87 10.53 36.34
C LEU A 20 18.83 9.25 35.47
N SER A 21 17.89 8.34 35.73
CA SER A 21 17.73 7.13 34.91
C SER A 21 17.38 7.44 33.45
N GLY A 22 16.59 8.50 33.20
CA GLY A 22 16.27 8.99 31.86
C GLY A 22 17.43 9.68 31.13
N ALA A 23 18.38 10.28 31.86
CA ALA A 23 19.59 10.88 31.29
C ALA A 23 20.61 9.79 30.90
N VAL A 24 20.87 8.83 31.80
CA VAL A 24 21.76 7.68 31.54
C VAL A 24 21.26 6.85 30.35
N ARG A 25 19.95 6.60 30.26
CA ARG A 25 19.36 5.88 29.12
C ARG A 25 19.51 6.63 27.80
N ARG A 26 19.37 7.96 27.81
CA ARG A 26 19.61 8.79 26.61
C ARG A 26 21.08 8.78 26.19
N GLY A 27 22.01 8.92 27.15
CA GLY A 27 23.45 8.84 26.89
C GLY A 27 23.90 7.50 26.29
N ARG A 28 23.34 6.38 26.79
CA ARG A 28 23.61 5.04 26.21
C ARG A 28 23.09 4.89 24.78
N LEU A 29 21.90 5.44 24.49
CA LEU A 29 21.31 5.40 23.14
C LEU A 29 22.11 6.25 22.14
N THR A 30 22.59 7.43 22.56
CA THR A 30 23.44 8.27 21.72
C THR A 30 24.82 7.65 21.48
N ALA A 31 25.42 7.04 22.50
CA ALA A 31 26.69 6.33 22.36
C ALA A 31 26.57 5.14 21.40
N LEU A 32 25.49 4.36 21.52
CA LEU A 32 25.19 3.26 20.59
C LEU A 32 25.01 3.76 19.15
N ALA A 33 24.30 4.89 18.96
CA ALA A 33 24.12 5.48 17.65
C ALA A 33 25.46 5.93 17.02
N TRP A 34 26.33 6.57 17.81
CA TRP A 34 27.67 6.95 17.36
C TRP A 34 28.54 5.74 17.00
N LEU A 35 28.51 4.67 17.79
CA LEU A 35 29.22 3.43 17.48
C LEU A 35 28.72 2.79 16.18
N LEU A 36 27.41 2.79 15.94
CA LEU A 36 26.83 2.28 14.69
C LEU A 36 27.24 3.13 13.48
N VAL A 37 27.24 4.46 13.62
CA VAL A 37 27.69 5.37 12.56
C VAL A 37 29.18 5.16 12.27
N LEU A 38 30.01 5.12 13.32
CA LEU A 38 31.46 4.90 13.17
C LEU A 38 31.73 3.56 12.50
N GLY A 39 31.11 2.47 12.98
CA GLY A 39 31.26 1.15 12.38
C GLY A 39 30.80 1.10 10.91
N TYR A 40 29.69 1.76 10.58
CA TYR A 40 29.23 1.86 9.19
C TYR A 40 30.21 2.65 8.31
N VAL A 41 30.73 3.79 8.81
CA VAL A 41 31.75 4.58 8.08
C VAL A 41 33.03 3.77 7.89
N THR A 42 33.48 3.01 8.90
CA THR A 42 34.65 2.13 8.76
C THR A 42 34.40 1.06 7.68
N VAL A 43 33.25 0.38 7.69
CA VAL A 43 32.89 -0.59 6.65
C VAL A 43 32.83 0.07 5.27
N PHE A 44 32.30 1.29 5.18
CA PHE A 44 32.23 2.04 3.93
C PHE A 44 33.62 2.38 3.38
N VAL A 45 34.53 2.87 4.22
CA VAL A 45 35.93 3.17 3.84
C VAL A 45 36.64 1.89 3.41
N LEU A 46 36.50 0.80 4.16
CA LEU A 46 37.08 -0.49 3.79
C LEU A 46 36.53 -1.00 2.45
N ALA A 47 35.23 -0.85 2.20
CA ALA A 47 34.63 -1.22 0.93
C ALA A 47 35.16 -0.36 -0.23
N MET A 48 35.38 0.94 -0.03
CA MET A 48 35.98 1.80 -1.06
C MET A 48 37.40 1.37 -1.44
N VAL A 49 38.17 0.86 -0.48
CA VAL A 49 39.56 0.41 -0.71
C VAL A 49 39.61 -0.99 -1.33
N HIS A 50 38.70 -1.89 -0.93
CA HIS A 50 38.82 -3.31 -1.25
C HIS A 50 37.77 -3.86 -2.21
N THR A 51 36.80 -3.06 -2.66
CA THR A 51 35.70 -3.54 -3.53
C THR A 51 35.43 -2.62 -4.72
N SER A 52 34.70 -3.13 -5.72
CA SER A 52 34.30 -2.35 -6.90
C SER A 52 33.22 -1.31 -6.57
N TYR A 53 33.05 -0.34 -7.47
CA TYR A 53 31.99 0.68 -7.40
C TYR A 53 30.59 0.11 -7.17
N ASP A 54 30.29 -1.05 -7.77
CA ASP A 54 29.02 -1.73 -7.61
C ASP A 54 28.69 -2.08 -6.15
N THR A 55 29.74 -2.32 -5.34
CA THR A 55 29.61 -2.75 -3.95
C THR A 55 29.62 -1.55 -3.01
N TRP A 56 30.65 -0.70 -3.08
CA TRP A 56 30.75 0.44 -2.17
C TRP A 56 29.75 1.55 -2.52
N GLY A 57 29.45 1.78 -3.80
CA GLY A 57 28.44 2.77 -4.23
C GLY A 57 27.05 2.40 -3.73
N ALA A 58 26.72 1.11 -3.71
CA ALA A 58 25.45 0.62 -3.17
C ALA A 58 25.30 0.85 -1.66
N LEU A 59 26.41 0.90 -0.90
CA LEU A 59 26.35 1.20 0.53
C LEU A 59 25.75 2.59 0.76
N LEU A 60 26.12 3.61 -0.04
CA LEU A 60 25.60 4.98 0.09
C LEU A 60 24.08 5.09 -0.14
N VAL A 61 23.52 4.21 -0.97
CA VAL A 61 22.12 4.28 -1.39
C VAL A 61 21.17 4.07 -0.20
N ALA A 62 21.43 3.09 0.68
CA ALA A 62 20.52 2.79 1.79
C ALA A 62 20.40 3.97 2.80
N PRO A 63 21.49 4.56 3.33
CA PRO A 63 21.41 5.75 4.17
C PRO A 63 20.75 6.94 3.47
N ALA A 64 21.05 7.16 2.18
CA ALA A 64 20.43 8.24 1.41
C ALA A 64 18.90 8.07 1.31
N LEU A 65 18.42 6.88 0.96
CA LEU A 65 16.99 6.56 0.91
C LEU A 65 16.31 6.70 2.28
N MET A 66 17.00 6.28 3.35
CA MET A 66 16.51 6.46 4.72
C MET A 66 16.44 7.95 5.10
N ALA A 67 17.44 8.75 4.76
CA ALA A 67 17.48 10.18 5.02
C ALA A 67 16.38 10.93 4.28
N VAL A 68 16.09 10.56 3.02
CA VAL A 68 14.99 11.13 2.23
C VAL A 68 13.62 10.69 2.76
N GLY A 69 13.46 9.43 3.15
CA GLY A 69 12.18 8.89 3.64
C GLY A 69 11.78 9.38 5.02
N THR A 70 12.74 9.53 5.94
CA THR A 70 12.52 9.91 7.34
C THR A 70 11.69 11.18 7.54
N PRO A 71 11.98 12.34 6.91
CA PRO A 71 11.21 13.57 7.11
C PRO A 71 9.76 13.45 6.60
N VAL A 72 9.53 12.68 5.54
CA VAL A 72 8.17 12.41 5.03
C VAL A 72 7.42 11.52 6.02
N LEU A 73 8.05 10.46 6.54
CA LEU A 73 7.46 9.59 7.55
C LEU A 73 7.20 10.30 8.88
N ALA A 74 8.06 11.24 9.27
CA ALA A 74 7.85 12.08 10.43
C ALA A 74 6.59 12.95 10.28
N ARG A 75 6.40 13.59 9.11
CA ARG A 75 5.19 14.36 8.80
C ARG A 75 3.93 13.49 8.79
N VAL A 76 4.01 12.30 8.19
CA VAL A 76 2.88 11.35 8.16
C VAL A 76 2.53 10.88 9.58
N ALA A 77 3.54 10.58 10.40
CA ALA A 77 3.34 10.15 11.78
C ALA A 77 2.83 11.27 12.70
N ALA A 78 3.27 12.52 12.50
CA ALA A 78 2.79 13.68 13.25
C ALA A 78 1.28 13.92 13.07
N GLY A 79 0.75 13.60 11.88
CA GLY A 79 -0.69 13.66 11.60
C GLY A 79 -1.52 12.51 12.19
N ASN A 80 -0.89 11.54 12.86
CA ASN A 80 -1.57 10.37 13.42
C ASN A 80 -1.73 10.48 14.95
N PRO A 81 -2.94 10.22 15.49
CA PRO A 81 -3.19 10.29 16.93
C PRO A 81 -2.55 9.13 17.72
N GLU A 82 -2.18 8.04 17.05
CA GLU A 82 -1.61 6.86 17.70
C GLU A 82 -0.12 7.03 18.00
N ARG A 83 0.26 6.78 19.27
CA ARG A 83 1.66 6.81 19.69
C ARG A 83 2.44 5.66 19.07
N GLY A 84 3.65 5.95 18.59
CA GLY A 84 4.58 4.92 18.06
C GLY A 84 4.43 4.61 16.57
N VAL A 85 3.55 5.31 15.84
CA VAL A 85 3.42 5.18 14.38
C VAL A 85 4.74 5.48 13.68
N PHE A 86 5.46 6.54 14.09
CA PHE A 86 6.76 6.87 13.52
C PHE A 86 7.75 5.70 13.62
N LYS A 87 7.86 5.07 14.81
CA LYS A 87 8.72 3.91 15.03
C LYS A 87 8.30 2.74 14.14
N LEU A 88 6.99 2.47 14.02
CA LEU A 88 6.47 1.41 13.17
C LEU A 88 6.85 1.65 11.69
N LEU A 89 6.70 2.88 11.19
CA LEU A 89 7.05 3.23 9.82
C LEU A 89 8.56 3.14 9.55
N MET A 90 9.39 3.57 10.50
CA MET A 90 10.85 3.44 10.38
C MET A 90 11.29 1.97 10.37
N VAL A 91 10.71 1.13 11.23
CA VAL A 91 10.99 -0.31 11.25
C VAL A 91 10.49 -0.98 9.97
N ALA A 92 9.33 -0.58 9.45
CA ALA A 92 8.78 -1.07 8.20
C ALA A 92 9.69 -0.72 7.00
N MET A 93 10.14 0.54 6.91
CA MET A 93 11.06 0.97 5.85
C MET A 93 12.40 0.22 5.93
N ALA A 94 12.98 0.09 7.12
CA ALA A 94 14.21 -0.64 7.33
C ALA A 94 14.07 -2.13 6.99
N ALA A 95 12.98 -2.78 7.42
CA ALA A 95 12.69 -4.18 7.08
C ALA A 95 12.52 -4.37 5.58
N LYS A 96 11.85 -3.41 4.91
CA LYS A 96 11.64 -3.45 3.46
C LYS A 96 12.95 -3.35 2.69
N LEU A 97 13.81 -2.39 3.06
CA LEU A 97 15.16 -2.27 2.49
C LEU A 97 16.01 -3.52 2.79
N ALA A 98 15.95 -4.07 4.01
CA ALA A 98 16.68 -5.28 4.37
C ALA A 98 16.23 -6.51 3.55
N CYS A 99 14.95 -6.59 3.15
CA CYS A 99 14.47 -7.66 2.28
C CYS A 99 15.00 -7.60 0.85
N ALA A 100 15.66 -6.51 0.44
CA ALA A 100 16.34 -6.45 -0.85
C ALA A 100 17.51 -7.46 -0.94
N PHE A 101 18.21 -7.73 0.16
CA PHE A 101 19.34 -8.67 0.22
C PHE A 101 18.94 -10.15 0.02
N PRO A 102 18.00 -10.74 0.78
CA PRO A 102 17.56 -12.11 0.52
C PRO A 102 16.90 -12.24 -0.85
N ARG A 103 16.24 -11.18 -1.34
CA ARG A 103 15.68 -11.16 -2.70
C ARG A 103 16.78 -11.16 -3.77
N TYR A 104 17.88 -10.45 -3.55
CA TYR A 104 19.08 -10.47 -4.38
C TYR A 104 19.73 -11.87 -4.39
N LEU A 105 19.93 -12.46 -3.22
CA LEU A 105 20.48 -13.82 -3.09
C LEU A 105 19.62 -14.83 -3.87
N MET A 106 18.30 -14.77 -3.72
CA MET A 106 17.39 -15.62 -4.50
C MET A 106 17.53 -15.39 -6.02
N ALA A 107 17.61 -14.14 -6.47
CA ALA A 107 17.71 -13.82 -7.89
C ALA A 107 19.00 -14.34 -8.54
N PHE A 108 20.13 -14.23 -7.85
CA PHE A 108 21.45 -14.46 -8.45
C PHE A 108 22.10 -15.78 -8.03
N VAL A 109 21.83 -16.26 -6.82
CA VAL A 109 22.39 -17.53 -6.32
C VAL A 109 21.43 -18.69 -6.62
N LEU A 110 20.16 -18.56 -6.22
CA LEU A 110 19.21 -19.68 -6.34
C LEU A 110 18.72 -19.89 -7.78
N TYR A 111 18.49 -18.81 -8.54
CA TYR A 111 18.06 -18.88 -9.94
C TYR A 111 19.20 -18.83 -10.96
N GLY A 112 20.46 -18.97 -10.53
CA GLY A 112 21.62 -18.95 -11.44
C GLY A 112 21.75 -17.66 -12.26
N GLY A 113 21.18 -16.54 -11.78
CA GLY A 113 21.16 -15.28 -12.52
C GLY A 113 20.14 -15.20 -13.66
N ALA A 114 19.28 -16.21 -13.84
CA ALA A 114 18.15 -16.19 -14.78
C ALA A 114 16.96 -15.33 -14.28
N ALA A 115 17.25 -14.22 -13.62
CA ALA A 115 16.25 -13.28 -13.14
C ALA A 115 16.13 -12.09 -14.11
N ASP A 116 14.90 -11.68 -14.42
CA ASP A 116 14.63 -10.46 -15.23
C ASP A 116 15.40 -9.23 -14.73
N ALA A 117 15.67 -9.18 -13.42
CA ALA A 117 16.47 -8.14 -12.77
C ALA A 117 17.86 -7.95 -13.38
N LYS A 118 18.50 -9.02 -13.87
CA LYS A 118 19.80 -8.96 -14.56
C LYS A 118 19.67 -8.19 -15.88
N MET A 119 18.66 -8.51 -16.67
CA MET A 119 18.36 -7.82 -17.93
C MET A 119 18.03 -6.34 -17.69
N TYR A 120 17.20 -6.04 -16.69
CA TYR A 120 16.88 -4.66 -16.31
C TYR A 120 18.11 -3.87 -15.89
N HIS A 121 19.02 -4.49 -15.13
CA HIS A 121 20.26 -3.84 -14.73
C HIS A 121 21.21 -3.60 -15.90
N GLN A 122 21.43 -4.59 -16.78
CA GLN A 122 22.35 -4.45 -17.92
C GLN A 122 21.87 -3.36 -18.89
N LYS A 123 20.67 -3.52 -19.46
CA LYS A 123 20.11 -2.54 -20.40
C LYS A 123 19.83 -1.18 -19.73
N GLY A 124 19.42 -1.18 -18.46
CA GLY A 124 19.24 0.05 -17.70
C GLY A 124 20.54 0.82 -17.50
N SER A 125 21.66 0.12 -17.29
CA SER A 125 22.99 0.76 -17.15
C SER A 125 23.49 1.35 -18.45
N GLU A 126 23.20 0.70 -19.59
CA GLU A 126 23.49 1.24 -20.92
C GLU A 126 22.69 2.51 -21.20
N LEU A 127 21.38 2.49 -20.89
CA LEU A 127 20.53 3.66 -21.02
C LEU A 127 20.98 4.79 -20.07
N ALA A 128 21.37 4.49 -18.83
CA ALA A 128 21.86 5.50 -17.90
C ALA A 128 23.15 6.19 -18.40
N ARG A 129 24.07 5.41 -18.98
CA ARG A 129 25.26 5.95 -19.65
C ARG A 129 24.88 6.86 -20.80
N TYR A 130 23.96 6.41 -21.66
CA TYR A 130 23.44 7.26 -22.74
C TYR A 130 22.83 8.56 -22.21
N LEU A 131 21.95 8.51 -21.20
CA LEU A 131 21.29 9.68 -20.63
C LEU A 131 22.25 10.68 -19.98
N THR A 132 23.39 10.22 -19.47
CA THR A 132 24.39 11.07 -18.80
C THR A 132 25.38 11.70 -19.80
N THR A 133 25.57 11.09 -20.97
CA THR A 133 26.46 11.61 -22.02
C THR A 133 25.72 12.27 -23.19
N ALA A 134 24.42 12.03 -23.34
CA ALA A 134 23.64 12.54 -24.46
C ALA A 134 23.40 14.05 -24.33
N ASP A 135 23.57 14.75 -25.44
CA ASP A 135 23.13 16.13 -25.57
C ASP A 135 21.60 16.15 -25.66
N LEU A 136 20.96 16.53 -24.55
CA LEU A 136 19.50 16.60 -24.43
C LEU A 136 18.87 17.60 -25.41
N SER A 137 19.67 18.52 -25.99
CA SER A 137 19.19 19.49 -26.97
C SER A 137 19.03 18.91 -28.39
N ALA A 138 19.69 17.79 -28.72
CA ALA A 138 19.67 17.17 -30.04
C ALA A 138 18.53 16.15 -30.25
N GLY A 139 17.66 15.97 -29.25
CA GLY A 139 16.58 14.98 -29.26
C GLY A 139 17.02 13.62 -28.75
N LEU A 140 16.12 12.94 -28.04
CA LEU A 140 16.42 11.70 -27.31
C LEU A 140 15.91 10.50 -28.13
N HIS A 141 16.78 9.98 -28.99
CA HIS A 141 16.50 8.79 -29.80
C HIS A 141 17.35 7.61 -29.32
N TYR A 142 16.80 6.84 -28.37
CA TYR A 142 17.40 5.60 -27.90
C TYR A 142 16.54 4.41 -28.31
N ASP A 143 17.07 3.55 -29.17
CA ASP A 143 16.40 2.29 -29.52
C ASP A 143 16.61 1.26 -28.42
N LEU A 144 15.53 0.87 -27.74
CA LEU A 144 15.55 -0.19 -26.73
C LEU A 144 15.71 -1.60 -27.33
N GLY A 145 15.49 -1.74 -28.64
CA GLY A 145 15.40 -3.01 -29.35
C GLY A 145 14.19 -3.85 -28.90
N MET A 146 13.18 -3.24 -28.30
CA MET A 146 11.96 -3.90 -27.84
C MET A 146 10.80 -2.91 -27.61
N LYS A 147 9.58 -3.43 -27.53
CA LYS A 147 8.39 -2.61 -27.20
C LYS A 147 8.60 -1.85 -25.88
N VAL A 148 8.25 -0.56 -25.90
CA VAL A 148 8.35 0.33 -24.72
C VAL A 148 7.46 -0.18 -23.59
N ALA A 149 6.26 -0.67 -23.86
CA ALA A 149 5.37 -1.16 -22.82
C ALA A 149 5.83 -2.54 -22.25
N GLY A 150 5.58 -2.78 -20.97
CA GLY A 150 5.92 -4.01 -20.26
C GLY A 150 7.37 -4.03 -19.78
N THR A 151 8.19 -4.89 -20.35
CA THR A 151 9.60 -5.07 -19.95
C THR A 151 10.45 -3.86 -20.33
N GLY A 152 10.23 -3.25 -21.51
CA GLY A 152 10.95 -2.05 -21.95
C GLY A 152 10.78 -0.87 -20.98
N PHE A 153 9.58 -0.68 -20.45
CA PHE A 153 9.27 0.42 -19.54
C PHE A 153 10.06 0.30 -18.23
N VAL A 154 10.18 -0.91 -17.71
CA VAL A 154 10.99 -1.16 -16.51
C VAL A 154 12.48 -0.89 -16.77
N ILE A 155 12.99 -1.18 -17.98
CA ILE A 155 14.36 -0.82 -18.38
C ILE A 155 14.52 0.70 -18.36
N ILE A 156 13.56 1.45 -18.94
CA ILE A 156 13.58 2.92 -18.94
C ILE A 156 13.59 3.47 -17.51
N VAL A 157 12.68 2.99 -16.66
CA VAL A 157 12.62 3.39 -15.24
C VAL A 157 13.94 3.07 -14.54
N THR A 158 14.52 1.89 -14.78
CA THR A 158 15.80 1.49 -14.19
C THR A 158 16.94 2.39 -14.67
N GLY A 159 16.98 2.74 -15.96
CA GLY A 159 17.99 3.65 -16.52
C GLY A 159 17.89 5.07 -15.95
N VAL A 160 16.68 5.61 -15.80
CA VAL A 160 16.46 6.91 -15.15
C VAL A 160 16.90 6.87 -13.68
N VAL A 161 16.59 5.78 -12.95
CA VAL A 161 17.08 5.61 -11.57
C VAL A 161 18.61 5.59 -11.53
N TYR A 162 19.25 4.81 -12.41
CA TYR A 162 20.71 4.69 -12.46
C TYR A 162 21.41 5.96 -12.94
N ALA A 163 20.76 6.80 -13.76
CA ALA A 163 21.30 8.12 -14.11
C ALA A 163 21.44 9.02 -12.87
N VAL A 164 20.60 8.84 -11.84
CA VAL A 164 20.65 9.62 -10.60
C VAL A 164 21.52 8.95 -9.52
N THR A 165 21.39 7.63 -9.34
CA THR A 165 22.07 6.91 -8.25
C THR A 165 23.43 6.34 -8.61
N GLY A 166 23.75 6.29 -9.91
CA GLY A 166 24.81 5.45 -10.46
C GLY A 166 24.34 4.00 -10.68
N PRO A 167 24.91 3.30 -11.68
CA PRO A 167 24.47 1.97 -12.10
C PRO A 167 25.02 0.86 -11.20
N THR A 168 24.51 0.74 -9.98
CA THR A 168 24.86 -0.37 -9.08
C THR A 168 23.69 -1.34 -8.93
N LEU A 169 23.94 -2.64 -9.07
CA LEU A 169 22.88 -3.66 -9.02
C LEU A 169 22.18 -3.70 -7.65
N VAL A 170 22.94 -3.68 -6.55
CA VAL A 170 22.40 -3.66 -5.19
C VAL A 170 21.69 -2.32 -4.90
N GLY A 171 22.23 -1.20 -5.38
CA GLY A 171 21.57 0.10 -5.28
C GLY A 171 20.21 0.11 -5.97
N GLY A 172 20.10 -0.47 -7.17
CA GLY A 172 18.83 -0.63 -7.87
C GLY A 172 17.82 -1.46 -7.08
N PHE A 173 18.24 -2.57 -6.47
CA PHE A 173 17.38 -3.36 -5.59
C PHE A 173 16.84 -2.54 -4.40
N LEU A 174 17.71 -1.75 -3.77
CA LEU A 174 17.33 -0.88 -2.65
C LEU A 174 16.34 0.22 -3.08
N VAL A 175 16.56 0.89 -4.21
CA VAL A 175 15.66 1.93 -4.72
C VAL A 175 14.29 1.35 -5.08
N PHE A 176 14.24 0.22 -5.79
CA PHE A 176 12.97 -0.42 -6.11
C PHE A 176 12.25 -0.94 -4.85
N SER A 177 12.98 -1.46 -3.87
CA SER A 177 12.40 -1.83 -2.57
C SER A 177 11.79 -0.62 -1.85
N TRP A 178 12.48 0.53 -1.88
CA TRP A 178 11.99 1.79 -1.35
C TRP A 178 10.75 2.32 -2.09
N LEU A 179 10.70 2.19 -3.42
CA LEU A 179 9.47 2.47 -4.19
C LEU A 179 8.32 1.56 -3.77
N GLY A 180 8.59 0.26 -3.57
CA GLY A 180 7.61 -0.68 -3.05
C GLY A 180 7.09 -0.29 -1.66
N PHE A 181 7.97 0.21 -0.77
CA PHE A 181 7.58 0.74 0.54
C PHE A 181 6.57 1.89 0.43
N TRP A 182 6.80 2.85 -0.47
CA TRP A 182 5.85 3.95 -0.69
C TRP A 182 4.49 3.47 -1.18
N GLY A 183 4.46 2.45 -2.04
CA GLY A 183 3.21 1.78 -2.44
C GLY A 183 2.43 1.26 -1.24
N LEU A 184 3.10 0.52 -0.36
CA LEU A 184 2.51 0.00 0.89
C LEU A 184 2.05 1.13 1.82
N LEU A 185 2.80 2.23 1.91
CA LEU A 185 2.40 3.41 2.66
C LEU A 185 1.11 4.03 2.09
N PHE A 186 1.00 4.14 0.77
CA PHE A 186 -0.20 4.65 0.12
C PHE A 186 -1.42 3.77 0.37
N PHE A 187 -1.29 2.44 0.36
CA PHE A 187 -2.37 1.53 0.79
C PHE A 187 -2.80 1.77 2.24
N TRP A 188 -1.85 1.87 3.17
CA TRP A 188 -2.14 2.17 4.57
C TRP A 188 -2.82 3.53 4.76
N ARG A 189 -2.44 4.54 3.99
CA ARG A 189 -3.08 5.87 4.00
C ARG A 189 -4.46 5.84 3.36
N ALA A 190 -4.66 5.06 2.30
CA ALA A 190 -5.95 4.89 1.64
C ALA A 190 -7.00 4.34 2.62
N LEU A 191 -6.64 3.32 3.41
CA LEU A 191 -7.53 2.78 4.45
C LEU A 191 -7.91 3.84 5.49
N GLN A 192 -6.93 4.59 6.01
CA GLN A 192 -7.18 5.61 7.02
C GLN A 192 -8.13 6.72 6.55
N ILE A 193 -8.08 7.06 5.26
CA ILE A 193 -8.95 8.06 4.65
C ILE A 193 -10.34 7.49 4.46
N ALA A 194 -10.44 6.35 3.77
CA ALA A 194 -11.71 5.84 3.28
C ALA A 194 -12.49 4.98 4.28
N PHE A 195 -11.80 4.38 5.26
CA PHE A 195 -12.41 3.58 6.31
C PHE A 195 -11.82 3.88 7.70
N PRO A 196 -12.11 5.06 8.30
CA PRO A 196 -11.52 5.48 9.58
C PRO A 196 -11.89 4.61 10.78
N GLU A 197 -12.99 3.87 10.69
CA GLU A 197 -13.45 2.96 11.73
C GLU A 197 -12.62 1.68 11.79
N ALA A 198 -11.93 1.32 10.70
CA ALA A 198 -11.12 0.10 10.59
C ALA A 198 -9.96 0.06 11.59
N ASP A 199 -9.50 -1.15 11.93
CA ASP A 199 -8.31 -1.35 12.75
C ASP A 199 -7.05 -1.05 11.92
N SER A 200 -6.70 0.25 11.83
CA SER A 200 -5.58 0.73 11.06
C SER A 200 -4.24 0.15 11.52
N ARG A 201 -4.09 -0.12 12.83
CA ARG A 201 -2.84 -0.66 13.38
C ARG A 201 -2.66 -2.12 13.00
N ARG A 202 -3.72 -2.93 13.05
CA ARG A 202 -3.69 -4.31 12.55
C ARG A 202 -3.39 -4.34 11.06
N TYR A 203 -4.04 -3.48 10.28
CA TYR A 203 -3.77 -3.37 8.84
C TYR A 203 -2.32 -2.95 8.55
N ALA A 204 -1.79 -1.95 9.25
CA ALA A 204 -0.40 -1.52 9.10
C ALA A 204 0.58 -2.67 9.33
N LYS A 205 0.35 -3.46 10.38
CA LYS A 205 1.20 -4.63 10.66
C LYS A 205 1.16 -5.65 9.53
N LEU A 206 -0.01 -5.93 8.98
CA LEU A 206 -0.17 -6.88 7.88
C LEU A 206 0.47 -6.34 6.60
N VAL A 207 0.15 -5.11 6.20
CA VAL A 207 0.66 -4.53 4.95
C VAL A 207 2.18 -4.34 4.97
N PHE A 208 2.75 -3.93 6.10
CA PHE A 208 4.19 -3.66 6.19
C PHE A 208 5.05 -4.87 6.54
N PHE A 209 4.51 -5.91 7.18
CA PHE A 209 5.30 -7.03 7.68
C PHE A 209 4.86 -8.40 7.17
N LEU A 210 3.89 -8.49 6.26
CA LEU A 210 3.59 -9.76 5.59
C LEU A 210 4.80 -10.16 4.72
N PRO A 211 5.36 -11.38 4.86
CA PRO A 211 6.60 -11.75 4.20
C PRO A 211 6.57 -11.58 2.69
N SER A 212 5.48 -11.97 2.01
CA SER A 212 5.34 -11.78 0.56
C SER A 212 5.36 -10.30 0.13
N LEU A 213 4.76 -9.39 0.91
CA LEU A 213 4.77 -7.95 0.62
C LEU A 213 6.15 -7.32 0.90
N LEU A 214 6.89 -7.87 1.87
CA LEU A 214 8.26 -7.49 2.15
C LEU A 214 9.24 -8.02 1.11
N PHE A 215 9.06 -9.24 0.64
CA PHE A 215 10.06 -9.95 -0.17
C PHE A 215 9.96 -9.67 -1.67
N TRP A 216 8.78 -9.85 -2.27
CA TRP A 216 8.65 -9.83 -3.73
C TRP A 216 8.87 -8.45 -4.37
N PRO A 217 8.27 -7.34 -3.88
CA PRO A 217 8.51 -6.02 -4.44
C PRO A 217 9.76 -5.38 -3.82
N SER A 218 10.87 -6.13 -3.76
CA SER A 218 12.17 -5.69 -3.21
C SER A 218 13.34 -5.98 -4.16
N SER A 219 13.04 -6.15 -5.44
CA SER A 219 14.04 -6.27 -6.51
C SER A 219 13.70 -5.31 -7.66
N ILE A 220 14.70 -5.04 -8.49
CA ILE A 220 14.49 -4.38 -9.78
C ILE A 220 13.50 -5.22 -10.59
N GLY A 221 12.37 -4.64 -10.95
CA GLY A 221 11.37 -5.35 -11.72
C GLY A 221 9.97 -4.75 -11.66
N LYS A 222 9.08 -5.41 -12.39
CA LYS A 222 7.66 -5.05 -12.51
C LYS A 222 6.96 -5.01 -11.16
N ASP A 223 7.30 -5.91 -10.25
CA ASP A 223 6.56 -6.11 -8.99
C ASP A 223 6.65 -4.88 -8.05
N ALA A 224 7.84 -4.29 -7.90
CA ALA A 224 8.03 -3.08 -7.09
C ALA A 224 7.36 -1.84 -7.70
N TRP A 225 7.46 -1.68 -9.02
CA TRP A 225 6.78 -0.60 -9.74
C TRP A 225 5.25 -0.71 -9.64
N MET A 226 4.72 -1.91 -9.86
CA MET A 226 3.29 -2.19 -9.75
C MET A 226 2.77 -1.92 -8.33
N MET A 227 3.52 -2.31 -7.30
CA MET A 227 3.16 -2.02 -5.91
C MET A 227 3.04 -0.52 -5.65
N PHE A 228 4.00 0.28 -6.15
CA PHE A 228 3.97 1.73 -6.05
C PHE A 228 2.76 2.34 -6.76
N CYS A 229 2.56 2.02 -8.05
CA CYS A 229 1.50 2.58 -8.87
C CYS A 229 0.09 2.16 -8.41
N LEU A 230 -0.10 0.90 -7.99
CA LEU A 230 -1.38 0.43 -7.43
C LEU A 230 -1.67 1.07 -6.07
N GLY A 231 -0.63 1.26 -5.24
CA GLY A 231 -0.76 2.01 -3.99
C GLY A 231 -1.21 3.45 -4.25
N LEU A 232 -0.57 4.13 -5.21
CA LEU A 232 -0.91 5.51 -5.59
C LEU A 232 -2.34 5.61 -6.17
N THR A 233 -2.72 4.68 -7.05
CA THR A 233 -4.08 4.57 -7.59
C THR A 233 -5.09 4.39 -6.47
N THR A 234 -4.85 3.44 -5.56
CA THR A 234 -5.74 3.15 -4.43
C THR A 234 -5.87 4.33 -3.47
N TYR A 235 -4.77 5.04 -3.23
CA TYR A 235 -4.77 6.28 -2.45
C TYR A 235 -5.57 7.39 -3.13
N GLY A 236 -5.44 7.52 -4.46
CA GLY A 236 -6.28 8.40 -5.27
C GLY A 236 -7.77 8.04 -5.21
N VAL A 237 -8.11 6.75 -5.32
CA VAL A 237 -9.49 6.25 -5.17
C VAL A 237 -10.05 6.60 -3.79
N ALA A 238 -9.31 6.35 -2.71
CA ALA A 238 -9.73 6.71 -1.36
C ALA A 238 -9.99 8.22 -1.22
N ARG A 239 -9.11 9.06 -1.78
CA ARG A 239 -9.29 10.53 -1.80
C ARG A 239 -10.49 10.95 -2.63
N LEU A 240 -10.73 10.32 -3.77
CA LEU A 240 -11.88 10.61 -4.64
C LEU A 240 -13.19 10.32 -3.93
N LEU A 241 -13.27 9.15 -3.28
CA LEU A 241 -14.44 8.72 -2.52
C LEU A 241 -14.70 9.63 -1.30
N ASP A 242 -13.65 10.18 -0.68
CA ASP A 242 -13.71 11.14 0.42
C ASP A 242 -13.79 12.63 -0.03
N ARG A 243 -13.95 12.91 -1.34
CA ARG A 243 -14.05 14.28 -1.93
C ARG A 243 -12.84 15.19 -1.70
N ARG A 244 -11.63 14.63 -1.63
CA ARG A 244 -10.40 15.42 -1.46
C ARG A 244 -9.83 15.87 -2.81
N PHE A 245 -9.29 17.09 -2.84
CA PHE A 245 -8.52 17.61 -3.97
C PHE A 245 -7.33 16.71 -4.31
N GLY A 246 -6.87 16.72 -5.56
CA GLY A 246 -5.73 15.93 -6.03
C GLY A 246 -5.98 14.43 -6.24
N ALA A 247 -7.23 13.96 -6.08
CA ALA A 247 -7.57 12.56 -6.27
C ALA A 247 -7.36 12.08 -7.72
N PHE A 248 -7.82 12.87 -8.70
CA PHE A 248 -7.68 12.54 -10.13
C PHE A 248 -6.22 12.45 -10.58
N ALA A 249 -5.35 13.34 -10.10
CA ALA A 249 -3.92 13.27 -10.41
C ALA A 249 -3.29 11.98 -9.88
N CYS A 250 -3.58 11.59 -8.64
CA CYS A 250 -3.10 10.31 -8.09
C CYS A 250 -3.63 9.10 -8.86
N ILE A 251 -4.92 9.09 -9.20
CA ILE A 251 -5.53 8.01 -9.99
C ILE A 251 -4.88 7.94 -11.37
N ALA A 252 -4.80 9.05 -12.10
CA ALA A 252 -4.25 9.09 -13.45
C ALA A 252 -2.78 8.67 -13.48
N LEU A 253 -1.93 9.24 -12.63
CA LEU A 253 -0.51 8.90 -12.58
C LEU A 253 -0.29 7.43 -12.17
N GLY A 254 -1.04 6.95 -11.18
CA GLY A 254 -1.00 5.56 -10.76
C GLY A 254 -1.47 4.61 -11.87
N SER A 255 -2.62 4.89 -12.48
CA SER A 255 -3.21 4.03 -13.52
C SER A 255 -2.38 4.02 -14.80
N LEU A 256 -1.80 5.15 -15.20
CA LEU A 256 -0.88 5.22 -16.33
C LEU A 256 0.39 4.39 -16.07
N GLY A 257 0.99 4.54 -14.88
CA GLY A 257 2.16 3.75 -14.49
C GLY A 257 1.88 2.25 -14.44
N THR A 258 0.70 1.84 -13.95
CA THR A 258 0.25 0.44 -14.00
C THR A 258 -0.02 -0.01 -15.43
N ALA A 259 -0.65 0.83 -16.28
CA ALA A 259 -1.02 0.47 -17.65
C ALA A 259 0.21 0.23 -18.55
N MET A 260 1.27 1.00 -18.34
CA MET A 260 2.53 0.81 -19.08
C MET A 260 3.19 -0.54 -18.81
N VAL A 261 2.93 -1.18 -17.67
CA VAL A 261 3.55 -2.46 -17.31
C VAL A 261 2.58 -3.62 -17.45
N ARG A 262 1.35 -3.46 -16.95
CA ARG A 262 0.28 -4.48 -16.92
C ARG A 262 -1.09 -3.81 -17.12
N PRO A 263 -1.51 -3.59 -18.38
CA PRO A 263 -2.76 -2.88 -18.69
C PRO A 263 -4.01 -3.61 -18.18
N HIS A 264 -4.00 -4.95 -18.13
CA HIS A 264 -5.11 -5.73 -17.58
C HIS A 264 -5.38 -5.40 -16.10
N VAL A 265 -4.35 -5.21 -15.27
CA VAL A 265 -4.52 -4.87 -13.84
C VAL A 265 -5.13 -3.48 -13.69
N THR A 266 -4.76 -2.53 -14.55
CA THR A 266 -5.36 -1.19 -14.58
C THR A 266 -6.85 -1.27 -14.90
N VAL A 267 -7.26 -2.10 -15.86
CA VAL A 267 -8.68 -2.33 -16.17
C VAL A 267 -9.42 -2.86 -14.95
N LEU A 268 -8.85 -3.82 -14.21
CA LEU A 268 -9.47 -4.36 -12.99
C LEU A 268 -9.66 -3.27 -11.92
N ALA A 269 -8.64 -2.43 -11.71
CA ALA A 269 -8.73 -1.29 -10.78
C ALA A 269 -9.77 -0.26 -11.24
N GLY A 270 -9.84 0.02 -12.55
CA GLY A 270 -10.84 0.89 -13.15
C GLY A 270 -12.26 0.37 -12.96
N ALA A 271 -12.51 -0.91 -13.23
CA ALA A 271 -13.80 -1.57 -13.01
C ALA A 271 -14.22 -1.50 -11.53
N GLY A 272 -13.29 -1.79 -10.61
CA GLY A 272 -13.53 -1.64 -9.17
C GLY A 272 -13.90 -0.22 -8.78
N LEU A 273 -13.22 0.79 -9.34
CA LEU A 273 -13.50 2.20 -9.08
C LEU A 273 -14.88 2.60 -9.63
N SER A 274 -15.24 2.16 -10.83
CA SER A 274 -16.54 2.42 -11.44
C SER A 274 -17.68 1.93 -10.54
N VAL A 275 -17.62 0.67 -10.08
CA VAL A 275 -18.62 0.11 -9.17
C VAL A 275 -18.65 0.87 -7.84
N ALA A 276 -17.49 1.15 -7.25
CA ALA A 276 -17.39 1.89 -5.99
C ALA A 276 -17.98 3.30 -6.08
N TYR A 277 -17.76 3.98 -7.21
CA TYR A 277 -18.28 5.31 -7.47
C TYR A 277 -19.81 5.30 -7.67
N LEU A 278 -20.36 4.29 -8.34
CA LEU A 278 -21.80 4.11 -8.50
C LEU A 278 -22.51 3.86 -7.16
N LEU A 279 -21.91 3.07 -6.28
CA LEU A 279 -22.43 2.78 -4.94
C LEU A 279 -22.24 3.94 -3.95
N ARG A 280 -21.59 5.03 -4.37
CA ARG A 280 -21.28 6.16 -3.51
C ARG A 280 -22.54 6.93 -3.14
N ARG A 281 -22.86 6.91 -1.84
CA ARG A 281 -23.96 7.71 -1.29
C ARG A 281 -23.77 9.20 -1.60
N ARG A 282 -24.80 9.80 -2.21
CA ARG A 282 -24.85 11.23 -2.51
C ARG A 282 -24.99 12.02 -1.20
N PRO A 283 -24.38 13.22 -1.08
CA PRO A 283 -24.65 14.09 0.05
C PRO A 283 -26.11 14.58 -0.05
N GLN A 284 -26.74 14.78 1.10
CA GLN A 284 -28.18 15.09 1.21
C GLN A 284 -28.54 16.53 0.78
N GLN A 285 -27.54 17.36 0.44
CA GLN A 285 -27.67 18.78 0.07
C GLN A 285 -27.09 19.07 -1.33
N VAL A 286 -27.54 18.37 -2.38
CA VAL A 286 -27.16 18.74 -3.76
C VAL A 286 -28.38 19.17 -4.57
N SER A 287 -28.23 20.35 -5.19
CA SER A 287 -29.05 20.93 -6.26
C SER A 287 -29.45 19.89 -7.32
N ALA A 288 -30.54 20.18 -8.05
CA ALA A 288 -31.19 19.32 -9.06
C ALA A 288 -30.25 18.71 -10.13
N LEU A 289 -29.03 19.25 -10.29
CA LEU A 289 -27.98 18.77 -11.19
C LEU A 289 -27.11 17.61 -10.64
N GLY A 290 -27.31 17.21 -9.38
CA GLY A 290 -26.57 16.10 -8.74
C GLY A 290 -26.68 14.73 -9.46
N PRO A 291 -27.86 14.33 -9.96
CA PRO A 291 -28.02 13.12 -10.77
C PRO A 291 -27.22 13.17 -12.06
N LEU A 292 -27.30 14.27 -12.80
CA LEU A 292 -26.61 14.45 -14.08
C LEU A 292 -25.09 14.33 -13.93
N ARG A 293 -24.50 14.96 -12.91
CA ARG A 293 -23.06 14.84 -12.63
C ARG A 293 -22.64 13.41 -12.32
N THR A 294 -23.48 12.64 -11.63
CA THR A 294 -23.19 11.23 -11.32
C THR A 294 -23.21 10.38 -12.59
N VAL A 295 -24.23 10.57 -13.43
CA VAL A 295 -24.34 9.88 -14.73
C VAL A 295 -23.17 10.26 -15.63
N LEU A 296 -22.82 11.54 -15.73
CA LEU A 296 -21.68 12.01 -16.51
C LEU A 296 -20.36 11.41 -16.02
N THR A 297 -20.13 11.39 -14.70
CA THR A 297 -18.89 10.79 -14.15
C THR A 297 -18.87 9.27 -14.37
N ALA A 298 -20.01 8.60 -14.24
CA ALA A 298 -20.12 7.16 -14.52
C ALA A 298 -19.90 6.85 -16.01
N ALA A 299 -20.42 7.68 -16.92
CA ALA A 299 -20.17 7.59 -18.34
C ALA A 299 -18.69 7.81 -18.67
N VAL A 300 -18.05 8.83 -18.09
CA VAL A 300 -16.60 9.08 -18.25
C VAL A 300 -15.77 7.91 -17.73
N LEU A 301 -16.13 7.34 -16.57
CA LEU A 301 -15.46 6.14 -16.03
C LEU A 301 -15.69 4.92 -16.93
N GLY A 302 -16.90 4.74 -17.46
CA GLY A 302 -17.24 3.67 -18.39
C GLY A 302 -16.47 3.74 -19.69
N VAL A 303 -16.43 4.93 -20.32
CA VAL A 303 -15.60 5.21 -21.49
C VAL A 303 -14.11 4.99 -21.16
N GLY A 304 -13.64 5.43 -19.99
CA GLY A 304 -12.28 5.18 -19.53
C GLY A 304 -11.94 3.68 -19.46
N VAL A 305 -12.84 2.84 -18.93
CA VAL A 305 -12.66 1.38 -18.91
C VAL A 305 -12.66 0.80 -20.33
N MET A 306 -13.54 1.26 -21.21
CA MET A 306 -13.58 0.82 -22.61
C MET A 306 -12.28 1.14 -23.37
N LEU A 307 -11.76 2.36 -23.21
CA LEU A 307 -10.48 2.77 -23.79
C LEU A 307 -9.31 1.94 -23.23
N MET A 308 -9.35 1.63 -21.93
CA MET A 308 -8.34 0.76 -21.31
C MET A 308 -8.41 -0.68 -21.84
N LEU A 309 -9.60 -1.21 -22.14
CA LEU A 309 -9.78 -2.52 -22.79
C LEU A 309 -9.20 -2.52 -24.21
N GLN A 310 -9.36 -1.44 -24.97
CA GLN A 310 -8.72 -1.28 -26.29
C GLN A 310 -7.19 -1.23 -26.18
N GLN A 311 -6.63 -0.57 -25.15
CA GLN A 311 -5.18 -0.60 -24.91
C GLN A 311 -4.68 -2.00 -24.53
N VAL A 312 -5.47 -2.77 -23.78
CA VAL A 312 -5.16 -4.18 -23.51
C VAL A 312 -5.12 -4.95 -24.82
N SER A 313 -6.15 -4.86 -25.66
CA SER A 313 -6.19 -5.61 -26.93
C SER A 313 -5.03 -5.23 -27.86
N ALA A 314 -4.70 -3.93 -27.95
CA ALA A 314 -3.54 -3.44 -28.70
C ALA A 314 -2.19 -3.93 -28.12
N PHE A 315 -2.04 -3.96 -26.80
CA PHE A 315 -0.82 -4.47 -26.14
C PHE A 315 -0.56 -5.94 -26.48
N PHE A 316 -1.62 -6.75 -26.55
CA PHE A 316 -1.55 -8.17 -26.89
C PHE A 316 -1.66 -8.46 -28.39
N GLY A 317 -1.91 -7.46 -29.24
CA GLY A 317 -2.00 -7.62 -30.70
C GLY A 317 -3.26 -8.35 -31.15
N THR A 318 -4.32 -8.30 -30.35
CA THR A 318 -5.58 -9.03 -30.60
C THR A 318 -6.63 -8.05 -31.12
N ASN A 319 -7.23 -8.29 -32.28
CA ASN A 319 -8.26 -7.42 -32.86
C ASN A 319 -9.66 -7.65 -32.26
N GLY A 320 -9.77 -8.42 -31.17
CA GLY A 320 -11.05 -8.70 -30.52
C GLY A 320 -11.63 -7.49 -29.79
N THR A 321 -12.94 -7.31 -29.88
CA THR A 321 -13.71 -6.36 -29.06
C THR A 321 -14.37 -7.11 -27.90
N GLY A 322 -14.15 -6.67 -26.67
CA GLY A 322 -14.87 -7.21 -25.49
C GLY A 322 -14.28 -8.50 -24.90
N GLY A 323 -15.15 -9.47 -24.58
CA GLY A 323 -14.81 -10.68 -23.80
C GLY A 323 -13.78 -11.60 -24.46
N ASP A 324 -13.75 -11.65 -25.79
CA ASP A 324 -12.83 -12.51 -26.55
C ASP A 324 -11.38 -12.02 -26.49
N ALA A 325 -11.17 -10.70 -26.46
CA ALA A 325 -9.84 -10.15 -26.22
C ALA A 325 -9.34 -10.52 -24.82
N VAL A 326 -10.18 -10.44 -23.79
CA VAL A 326 -9.79 -10.82 -22.43
C VAL A 326 -9.45 -12.30 -22.34
N ASN A 327 -10.22 -13.16 -23.02
CA ASN A 327 -9.96 -14.58 -23.20
C ASN A 327 -8.56 -14.86 -23.77
N GLN A 328 -8.24 -14.24 -24.90
CA GLN A 328 -6.97 -14.43 -25.59
C GLN A 328 -5.79 -13.90 -24.78
N VAL A 329 -5.98 -12.79 -24.08
CA VAL A 329 -4.99 -12.22 -23.15
C VAL A 329 -4.70 -13.18 -21.98
N LEU A 330 -5.75 -13.79 -21.45
CA LEU A 330 -5.65 -14.70 -20.32
C LEU A 330 -5.00 -16.03 -20.72
N SER A 331 -5.31 -16.53 -21.92
CA SER A 331 -4.69 -17.74 -22.47
C SER A 331 -3.22 -17.49 -22.84
N GLU A 332 -2.88 -16.35 -23.43
CA GLU A 332 -1.49 -15.93 -23.70
C GLU A 332 -0.70 -15.78 -22.40
N THR A 333 -1.31 -15.16 -21.38
CA THR A 333 -0.69 -14.99 -20.06
C THR A 333 -0.49 -16.35 -19.39
N SER A 334 -1.49 -17.23 -19.42
CA SER A 334 -1.36 -18.60 -18.90
C SER A 334 -0.26 -19.35 -19.65
N ARG A 335 -0.22 -19.32 -20.99
CA ARG A 335 0.82 -19.96 -21.81
C ARG A 335 2.23 -19.50 -21.44
N ARG A 336 2.45 -18.18 -21.29
CA ARG A 336 3.76 -17.62 -20.90
C ARG A 336 4.12 -17.94 -19.45
N THR A 337 3.13 -18.13 -18.59
CA THR A 337 3.31 -18.38 -17.16
C THR A 337 3.45 -19.88 -16.84
N SER A 338 2.99 -20.75 -17.74
CA SER A 338 3.10 -22.21 -17.63
C SER A 338 4.45 -22.76 -18.12
N GLN A 339 5.46 -21.91 -18.32
CA GLN A 339 6.82 -22.34 -18.65
C GLN A 339 7.65 -22.47 -17.36
N GLY A 340 8.17 -23.68 -17.09
CA GLY A 340 9.09 -23.98 -15.97
C GLY A 340 8.70 -25.23 -15.14
N ASP A 341 9.64 -25.72 -14.32
CA ASP A 341 9.54 -27.01 -13.60
C ASP A 341 8.58 -27.02 -12.38
N SER A 342 7.78 -25.97 -12.19
CA SER A 342 6.89 -25.80 -11.02
C SER A 342 5.40 -25.66 -11.41
N VAL A 343 5.02 -26.23 -12.55
CA VAL A 343 3.63 -26.26 -13.02
C VAL A 343 2.87 -27.40 -12.33
N ILE A 344 1.74 -27.09 -11.70
CA ILE A 344 0.82 -28.09 -11.18
C ILE A 344 -0.23 -28.36 -12.24
N ASN A 345 -0.37 -29.63 -12.64
CA ASN A 345 -1.15 -30.07 -13.80
C ASN A 345 -0.65 -29.37 -15.07
N ALA A 346 0.46 -29.88 -15.62
CA ALA A 346 0.84 -29.55 -16.99
C ALA A 346 -0.39 -29.84 -17.86
N ALA A 347 -0.89 -28.81 -18.54
CA ALA A 347 -1.97 -29.02 -19.50
C ALA A 347 -1.45 -30.06 -20.51
N THR A 348 -2.02 -31.26 -20.49
CA THR A 348 -1.89 -32.20 -21.60
C THR A 348 -2.41 -31.47 -22.84
N ALA A 349 -1.83 -31.77 -24.01
CA ALA A 349 -2.13 -31.08 -25.26
C ALA A 349 -3.64 -31.11 -25.66
N ASP A 350 -4.44 -31.93 -24.98
CA ASP A 350 -5.88 -32.13 -25.20
C ASP A 350 -6.80 -31.37 -24.22
N GLU A 351 -6.26 -30.74 -23.16
CA GLU A 351 -7.09 -29.95 -22.24
C GLU A 351 -7.19 -28.50 -22.75
N PRO A 352 -8.38 -28.01 -23.13
CA PRO A 352 -8.53 -26.66 -23.63
C PRO A 352 -8.07 -25.66 -22.57
N ALA A 353 -7.24 -24.69 -23.00
CA ALA A 353 -6.77 -23.60 -22.14
C ALA A 353 -7.96 -23.01 -21.35
N PRO A 354 -7.80 -22.71 -20.05
CA PRO A 354 -8.93 -22.27 -19.22
C PRO A 354 -9.56 -21.02 -19.81
N ALA A 355 -10.71 -21.21 -20.45
CA ALA A 355 -11.47 -20.14 -21.07
C ALA A 355 -12.08 -19.23 -20.00
N PHE A 356 -12.15 -17.93 -20.27
CA PHE A 356 -13.04 -16.95 -19.65
C PHE A 356 -14.45 -17.52 -19.73
N SER A 357 -14.87 -18.21 -18.67
CA SER A 357 -16.29 -18.46 -18.45
C SER A 357 -16.71 -17.55 -17.32
N LEU A 358 -17.71 -16.71 -17.59
CA LEU A 358 -18.41 -15.87 -16.61
C LEU A 358 -19.25 -16.74 -15.66
N ASN A 359 -18.85 -17.98 -15.39
CA ASN A 359 -19.61 -18.86 -14.52
C ASN A 359 -19.39 -18.41 -13.06
N PRO A 360 -20.40 -17.79 -12.41
CA PRO A 360 -20.27 -17.28 -11.06
C PRO A 360 -20.01 -18.41 -10.05
N LEU A 361 -20.30 -19.66 -10.41
CA LEU A 361 -20.06 -20.84 -9.57
C LEU A 361 -18.56 -21.16 -9.42
N LYS A 362 -17.69 -20.72 -10.35
CA LYS A 362 -16.24 -20.94 -10.26
C LYS A 362 -15.51 -19.90 -9.40
N LEU A 363 -16.13 -18.75 -9.13
CA LEU A 363 -15.52 -17.65 -8.36
C LEU A 363 -14.99 -18.07 -6.97
N PRO A 364 -15.72 -18.85 -6.15
CA PRO A 364 -15.21 -19.27 -4.84
C PRO A 364 -13.92 -20.08 -4.95
N VAL A 365 -13.85 -20.98 -5.93
CA VAL A 365 -12.66 -21.80 -6.20
C VAL A 365 -11.50 -20.93 -6.68
N SER A 366 -11.76 -19.96 -7.57
CA SER A 366 -10.75 -18.98 -8.02
C SER A 366 -10.18 -18.15 -6.86
N VAL A 367 -11.03 -17.70 -5.93
CA VAL A 367 -10.59 -16.95 -4.75
C VAL A 367 -9.70 -17.80 -3.86
N VAL A 368 -10.08 -19.05 -3.60
CA VAL A 368 -9.26 -19.96 -2.78
C VAL A 368 -7.94 -20.27 -3.48
N SER A 369 -7.98 -20.54 -4.77
CA SER A 369 -6.81 -20.87 -5.57
C SER A 369 -5.80 -19.73 -5.60
N VAL A 370 -6.23 -18.52 -5.91
CA VAL A 370 -5.32 -17.37 -6.04
C VAL A 370 -4.81 -16.87 -4.69
N LEU A 371 -5.65 -16.86 -3.64
CA LEU A 371 -5.25 -16.27 -2.36
C LEU A 371 -4.51 -17.24 -1.44
N PHE A 372 -4.93 -18.51 -1.38
CA PHE A 372 -4.49 -19.44 -0.33
C PHE A 372 -3.62 -20.60 -0.81
N ARG A 373 -3.42 -20.77 -2.13
CA ARG A 373 -2.46 -21.77 -2.64
C ARG A 373 -1.05 -21.17 -2.78
N PRO A 374 0.03 -21.99 -2.73
CA PRO A 374 0.04 -23.44 -2.51
C PRO A 374 -0.32 -23.79 -1.05
N PHE A 375 -0.99 -24.92 -0.87
CA PHE A 375 -1.15 -25.50 0.46
C PHE A 375 0.13 -26.24 0.90
N PRO A 376 0.35 -26.47 2.21
CA PRO A 376 1.54 -27.17 2.69
C PRO A 376 1.78 -28.54 2.04
N PHE A 377 0.71 -29.24 1.65
CA PHE A 377 0.74 -30.53 0.97
C PHE A 377 0.94 -30.44 -0.56
N GLU A 378 0.83 -29.25 -1.16
CA GLU A 378 1.09 -29.02 -2.60
C GLU A 378 2.52 -28.51 -2.85
N ALA A 379 3.32 -28.34 -1.81
CA ALA A 379 4.65 -27.74 -1.90
C ALA A 379 5.68 -28.75 -2.45
N SER A 380 6.05 -28.59 -3.72
CA SER A 380 7.07 -29.41 -4.39
C SER A 380 8.52 -28.96 -4.17
N ASN A 381 8.73 -27.72 -3.69
CA ASN A 381 10.05 -27.09 -3.52
C ASN A 381 10.12 -26.29 -2.21
N LEU A 382 11.32 -26.07 -1.66
CA LEU A 382 11.52 -25.30 -0.41
C LEU A 382 10.90 -23.89 -0.47
N GLN A 383 10.98 -23.24 -1.63
CA GLN A 383 10.33 -21.95 -1.85
C GLN A 383 8.80 -22.05 -1.75
N ASN A 384 8.19 -23.06 -2.38
CA ASN A 384 6.75 -23.30 -2.31
C ASN A 384 6.33 -23.65 -0.87
N LEU A 385 7.20 -24.30 -0.10
CA LEU A 385 6.97 -24.62 1.31
C LEU A 385 6.99 -23.35 2.20
N ILE A 386 7.97 -22.47 2.03
CA ILE A 386 7.99 -21.19 2.77
C ILE A 386 6.74 -20.36 2.45
N GLN A 387 6.36 -20.34 1.17
CA GLN A 387 5.16 -19.63 0.75
C GLN A 387 3.87 -20.26 1.30
N SER A 388 3.76 -21.59 1.33
CA SER A 388 2.55 -22.28 1.80
C SER A 388 2.28 -22.02 3.28
N VAL A 389 3.32 -21.84 4.09
CA VAL A 389 3.20 -21.43 5.51
C VAL A 389 2.53 -20.06 5.62
N GLU A 390 2.92 -19.09 4.80
CA GLU A 390 2.29 -17.77 4.78
C GLU A 390 0.83 -17.86 4.29
N CYS A 391 0.58 -18.60 3.22
CA CYS A 391 -0.76 -18.79 2.67
C CYS A 391 -1.71 -19.42 3.69
N PHE A 392 -1.23 -20.45 4.39
CA PHE A 392 -1.98 -21.14 5.42
C PHE A 392 -2.24 -20.22 6.62
N ALA A 393 -1.25 -19.43 7.04
CA ALA A 393 -1.44 -18.42 8.08
C ALA A 393 -2.51 -17.39 7.67
N LEU A 394 -2.49 -16.91 6.43
CA LEU A 394 -3.51 -16.03 5.89
C LEU A 394 -4.90 -16.70 5.89
N LEU A 395 -4.99 -17.96 5.45
CA LEU A 395 -6.23 -18.74 5.49
C LEU A 395 -6.80 -18.81 6.91
N VAL A 396 -5.98 -19.19 7.90
CA VAL A 396 -6.38 -19.24 9.30
C VAL A 396 -6.85 -17.86 9.79
N MET A 397 -6.18 -16.78 9.39
CA MET A 397 -6.60 -15.42 9.73
C MET A 397 -7.96 -15.04 9.13
N PHE A 398 -8.23 -15.46 7.88
CA PHE A 398 -9.52 -15.28 7.21
C PHE A 398 -10.63 -16.09 7.88
N VAL A 399 -10.39 -17.37 8.18
CA VAL A 399 -11.34 -18.24 8.90
C VAL A 399 -11.66 -17.66 10.27
N ARG A 400 -10.66 -17.22 11.05
CA ARG A 400 -10.88 -16.55 12.35
C ARG A 400 -11.56 -15.18 12.22
N ALA A 401 -11.47 -14.54 11.06
CA ALA A 401 -12.16 -13.29 10.77
C ALA A 401 -13.56 -13.49 10.17
N TRP A 402 -14.05 -14.73 10.02
CA TRP A 402 -15.35 -15.03 9.41
C TRP A 402 -16.52 -14.19 9.95
N PRO A 403 -16.70 -13.98 11.26
CA PRO A 403 -17.79 -13.13 11.77
C PRO A 403 -17.67 -11.66 11.31
N GLN A 404 -16.46 -11.19 11.04
CA GLN A 404 -16.24 -9.86 10.47
C GLN A 404 -16.55 -9.85 8.98
N LEU A 405 -16.14 -10.90 8.27
CA LEU A 405 -16.32 -11.06 6.82
C LEU A 405 -17.79 -11.26 6.42
N ALA A 406 -18.61 -11.87 7.28
CA ALA A 406 -20.05 -11.98 7.06
C ALA A 406 -20.75 -10.61 6.92
N ARG A 407 -20.13 -9.51 7.37
CA ARG A 407 -20.63 -8.14 7.19
C ARG A 407 -20.16 -7.48 5.89
N VAL A 408 -19.29 -8.11 5.11
CA VAL A 408 -18.81 -7.57 3.83
C VAL A 408 -19.96 -7.24 2.88
N PRO A 409 -21.00 -8.08 2.68
CA PRO A 409 -22.12 -7.72 1.80
C PRO A 409 -22.85 -6.44 2.23
N LYS A 410 -23.04 -6.26 3.54
CA LYS A 410 -23.64 -5.04 4.09
C LYS A 410 -22.72 -3.83 3.92
N LEU A 411 -21.42 -3.99 4.21
CA LEU A 411 -20.42 -2.94 4.08
C LEU A 411 -20.13 -2.57 2.62
N PHE A 412 -20.30 -3.49 1.69
CA PHE A 412 -20.16 -3.28 0.25
C PHE A 412 -21.08 -2.15 -0.23
N VAL A 413 -22.34 -2.17 0.20
CA VAL A 413 -23.32 -1.13 -0.16
C VAL A 413 -23.16 0.14 0.70
N GLN A 414 -22.68 0.01 1.94
CA GLN A 414 -22.55 1.15 2.85
C GLN A 414 -21.26 1.96 2.64
N ARG A 415 -20.18 1.32 2.19
CA ARG A 415 -18.83 1.87 2.08
C ARG A 415 -18.26 1.58 0.69
N SER A 416 -18.28 2.59 -0.18
CA SER A 416 -17.72 2.51 -1.54
C SER A 416 -16.30 1.96 -1.60
N TYR A 417 -15.45 2.25 -0.62
CA TYR A 417 -14.08 1.74 -0.60
C TYR A 417 -14.01 0.23 -0.35
N VAL A 418 -14.92 -0.32 0.47
CA VAL A 418 -15.04 -1.77 0.65
C VAL A 418 -15.51 -2.41 -0.66
N ALA A 419 -16.46 -1.79 -1.36
CA ALA A 419 -16.86 -2.23 -2.70
C ALA A 419 -15.68 -2.24 -3.69
N PHE A 420 -14.89 -1.17 -3.75
CA PHE A 420 -13.67 -1.11 -4.57
C PHE A 420 -12.74 -2.29 -4.26
N THR A 421 -12.43 -2.51 -2.97
CA THR A 421 -11.54 -3.60 -2.55
C THR A 421 -12.08 -4.98 -2.89
N ALA A 422 -13.39 -5.20 -2.72
CA ALA A 422 -14.04 -6.48 -2.99
C ALA A 422 -14.10 -6.76 -4.50
N VAL A 423 -14.55 -5.79 -5.32
CA VAL A 423 -14.63 -5.96 -6.77
C VAL A 423 -13.25 -6.19 -7.37
N TYR A 424 -12.26 -5.38 -7.01
CA TYR A 424 -10.89 -5.59 -7.49
C TYR A 424 -10.37 -6.98 -7.11
N THR A 425 -10.58 -7.41 -5.86
CA THR A 425 -10.15 -8.73 -5.39
C THR A 425 -10.82 -9.85 -6.18
N LEU A 426 -12.13 -9.79 -6.37
CA LEU A 426 -12.88 -10.82 -7.09
C LEU A 426 -12.46 -10.89 -8.55
N LEU A 427 -12.33 -9.75 -9.23
CA LEU A 427 -11.88 -9.70 -10.61
C LEU A 427 -10.42 -10.18 -10.75
N PHE A 428 -9.54 -9.84 -9.81
CA PHE A 428 -8.15 -10.29 -9.79
C PHE A 428 -8.08 -11.80 -9.60
N CYS A 429 -8.76 -12.35 -8.59
CA CYS A 429 -8.79 -13.78 -8.36
C CYS A 429 -9.37 -14.54 -9.56
N TRP A 430 -10.40 -13.99 -10.17
CA TRP A 430 -11.00 -14.58 -11.36
C TRP A 430 -10.01 -14.58 -12.55
N ALA A 431 -9.38 -13.43 -12.86
CA ALA A 431 -8.40 -13.32 -13.95
C ALA A 431 -7.15 -14.19 -13.74
N PHE A 432 -6.57 -14.19 -12.54
CA PHE A 432 -5.30 -14.89 -12.27
C PHE A 432 -5.47 -16.35 -11.87
N SER A 433 -6.71 -16.87 -11.82
CA SER A 433 -6.99 -18.28 -11.48
C SER A 433 -6.53 -19.28 -12.55
N THR A 434 -6.19 -18.81 -13.75
CA THR A 434 -5.70 -19.61 -14.88
C THR A 434 -4.19 -19.89 -14.84
N ILE A 435 -3.48 -19.33 -13.86
CA ILE A 435 -2.04 -19.51 -13.70
C ILE A 435 -1.78 -20.77 -12.88
N ASN A 436 -1.14 -21.77 -13.50
CA ASN A 436 -0.82 -23.05 -12.85
C ASN A 436 0.60 -23.10 -12.25
N ASN A 437 1.40 -22.04 -12.42
CA ASN A 437 2.74 -21.94 -11.82
C ASN A 437 2.66 -21.25 -10.44
N MET A 438 2.91 -22.02 -9.37
CA MET A 438 2.80 -21.54 -7.99
C MET A 438 3.79 -20.41 -7.66
N GLY A 439 5.00 -20.48 -8.22
CA GLY A 439 6.03 -19.47 -8.03
C GLY A 439 5.65 -18.15 -8.67
N ILE A 440 5.05 -18.16 -9.87
CA ILE A 440 4.61 -16.93 -10.53
C ILE A 440 3.32 -16.41 -9.89
N LEU A 441 2.35 -17.27 -9.56
CA LEU A 441 1.13 -16.89 -8.86
C LEU A 441 1.42 -16.15 -7.55
N SER A 442 2.45 -16.59 -6.82
CA SER A 442 2.91 -15.95 -5.59
C SER A 442 3.29 -14.47 -5.76
N ARG A 443 3.96 -14.16 -6.88
CA ARG A 443 4.45 -12.83 -7.23
C ARG A 443 3.31 -11.94 -7.65
N GLU A 444 2.41 -12.49 -8.47
CA GLU A 444 1.22 -11.78 -8.94
C GLU A 444 0.30 -11.42 -7.77
N ARG A 445 0.10 -12.34 -6.83
CA ARG A 445 -0.76 -12.18 -5.66
C ARG A 445 -0.40 -10.95 -4.82
N VAL A 446 0.86 -10.54 -4.81
CA VAL A 446 1.31 -9.35 -4.08
C VAL A 446 0.57 -8.08 -4.52
N GLN A 447 0.07 -8.02 -5.76
CA GLN A 447 -0.71 -6.89 -6.28
C GLN A 447 -2.14 -6.82 -5.71
N VAL A 448 -2.68 -7.91 -5.15
CA VAL A 448 -4.03 -7.96 -4.57
C VAL A 448 -4.02 -7.99 -3.04
N LEU A 449 -2.95 -8.51 -2.42
CA LEU A 449 -2.85 -8.67 -0.96
C LEU A 449 -3.17 -7.38 -0.17
N PRO A 450 -2.65 -6.17 -0.51
CA PRO A 450 -2.96 -4.99 0.27
C PRO A 450 -4.46 -4.68 0.34
N LEU A 451 -5.21 -4.96 -0.72
CA LEU A 451 -6.66 -4.74 -0.78
C LEU A 451 -7.43 -5.87 -0.08
N VAL A 452 -7.01 -7.12 -0.23
CA VAL A 452 -7.56 -8.29 0.49
C VAL A 452 -7.42 -8.09 2.01
N LEU A 453 -6.27 -7.60 2.47
CA LEU A 453 -6.00 -7.36 3.89
C LEU A 453 -6.89 -6.27 4.51
N VAL A 454 -7.53 -5.39 3.70
CA VAL A 454 -8.53 -4.43 4.18
C VAL A 454 -9.72 -5.16 4.80
N LEU A 455 -10.11 -6.31 4.24
CA LEU A 455 -11.22 -7.12 4.76
C LEU A 455 -10.92 -7.68 6.15
N LEU A 456 -9.65 -7.93 6.47
CA LEU A 456 -9.21 -8.35 7.81
C LEU A 456 -9.12 -7.19 8.82
N ALA A 457 -9.18 -5.94 8.35
CA ALA A 457 -9.16 -4.75 9.18
C ALA A 457 -10.57 -4.29 9.60
N ILE A 458 -11.63 -4.97 9.14
CA ILE A 458 -13.02 -4.66 9.49
C ILE A 458 -13.20 -4.78 11.03
N PRO A 459 -13.72 -3.75 11.72
CA PRO A 459 -13.81 -3.74 13.18
C PRO A 459 -14.68 -4.87 13.69
N ARG A 460 -14.22 -5.66 14.67
CA ARG A 460 -15.04 -6.69 15.32
C ARG A 460 -16.32 -6.08 15.91
N PRO A 461 -17.46 -6.79 15.89
CA PRO A 461 -18.62 -6.38 16.65
C PRO A 461 -18.19 -6.27 18.12
N ALA A 462 -18.15 -5.06 18.66
CA ALA A 462 -17.97 -4.89 20.09
C ALA A 462 -19.32 -5.24 20.74
N PRO A 463 -19.36 -6.03 21.83
CA PRO A 463 -20.51 -5.96 22.74
C PRO A 463 -20.63 -4.50 23.18
N ALA A 464 -21.85 -3.96 23.16
CA ALA A 464 -22.13 -2.55 23.42
C ALA A 464 -21.42 -2.08 24.69
N ARG A 465 -20.28 -1.40 24.55
CA ARG A 465 -19.60 -0.69 25.63
C ARG A 465 -19.93 0.78 25.45
N PRO A 466 -20.31 1.50 26.53
CA PRO A 466 -20.65 2.90 26.45
C PRO A 466 -19.49 3.67 25.81
N ALA A 467 -19.82 4.45 24.78
CA ALA A 467 -18.87 5.14 23.92
C ALA A 467 -18.01 6.10 24.75
N ARG A 468 -16.78 5.71 25.08
CA ARG A 468 -15.75 6.69 25.43
C ARG A 468 -15.54 7.57 24.21
N SER A 469 -15.92 8.84 24.29
CA SER A 469 -15.82 9.81 23.20
C SER A 469 -14.38 9.86 22.68
N ARG A 470 -14.10 9.13 21.59
CA ARG A 470 -12.87 9.32 20.83
C ARG A 470 -13.00 10.68 20.15
N ARG A 471 -12.15 11.63 20.54
CA ARG A 471 -12.02 12.91 19.84
C ARG A 471 -11.84 12.62 18.33
N PRO A 472 -12.55 13.31 17.43
CA PRO A 472 -12.31 13.15 16.01
C PRO A 472 -10.83 13.47 15.71
N PRO A 473 -10.18 12.74 14.79
CA PRO A 473 -8.79 13.01 14.45
C PRO A 473 -8.66 14.42 13.87
N LEU A 474 -7.60 15.14 14.28
CA LEU A 474 -7.37 16.56 14.01
C LEU A 474 -7.39 16.95 12.51
N TRP A 475 -7.20 16.00 11.59
CA TRP A 475 -7.30 16.25 10.15
C TRP A 475 -8.72 16.58 9.67
N ARG A 476 -9.74 16.41 10.52
CA ARG A 476 -11.14 16.73 10.23
C ARG A 476 -11.57 18.13 10.72
N VAL A 477 -10.66 18.89 11.33
CA VAL A 477 -10.94 20.25 11.82
C VAL A 477 -10.54 21.24 10.72
N GLN A 478 -11.51 21.97 10.18
CA GLN A 478 -11.22 23.07 9.26
C GLN A 478 -10.40 24.16 9.99
N PRO A 479 -9.46 24.84 9.32
CA PRO A 479 -8.77 25.99 9.90
C PRO A 479 -9.80 27.03 10.34
N GLY A 480 -9.89 27.32 11.64
CA GLY A 480 -10.87 28.26 12.23
C GLY A 480 -11.73 27.69 13.36
N GLN A 481 -11.75 26.37 13.58
CA GLN A 481 -12.44 25.77 14.73
C GLN A 481 -11.57 25.61 15.99
N TRP A 482 -10.41 26.27 16.02
CA TRP A 482 -9.54 26.33 17.19
C TRP A 482 -10.07 27.34 18.21
N GLY A 483 -11.18 27.03 18.89
CA GLY A 483 -11.70 27.99 19.89
C GLY A 483 -12.98 27.63 20.62
N ALA A 484 -13.82 26.72 20.13
CA ALA A 484 -15.03 26.34 20.87
C ALA A 484 -14.69 25.31 21.97
N ALA A 485 -14.07 25.79 23.05
CA ALA A 485 -14.07 25.08 24.31
C ALA A 485 -15.54 24.82 24.70
N ARG A 486 -15.92 23.55 24.81
CA ARG A 486 -17.16 23.20 25.53
C ARG A 486 -17.04 23.81 26.91
N GLN A 487 -17.98 24.70 27.24
CA GLN A 487 -18.19 25.17 28.61
C GLN A 487 -18.21 23.95 29.52
N GLY A 488 -17.42 23.99 30.60
CA GLY A 488 -17.39 22.93 31.60
C GLY A 488 -18.77 22.77 32.25
N PRO A 489 -18.99 21.69 33.03
CA PRO A 489 -20.24 21.54 33.76
C PRO A 489 -20.45 22.77 34.65
N GLU A 490 -21.61 23.41 34.54
CA GLU A 490 -22.00 24.51 35.41
C GLU A 490 -21.82 24.11 36.88
N PRO A 491 -21.29 25.00 37.74
CA PRO A 491 -21.30 24.77 39.17
C PRO A 491 -22.77 24.66 39.64
N PRO A 492 -23.04 23.85 40.69
CA PRO A 492 -24.40 23.66 41.16
C PRO A 492 -24.98 25.01 41.59
N VAL A 493 -26.20 25.28 41.12
CA VAL A 493 -27.01 26.44 41.52
C VAL A 493 -27.09 26.46 43.04
N ALA A 494 -26.61 27.54 43.66
CA ALA A 494 -26.81 27.78 45.08
C ALA A 494 -28.30 27.95 45.32
N VAL A 495 -28.86 27.10 46.18
CA VAL A 495 -30.24 27.23 46.67
C VAL A 495 -30.34 28.57 47.40
N GLY A 496 -31.11 29.51 46.84
CA GLY A 496 -31.45 30.78 47.52
C GLY A 496 -31.16 32.09 46.79
N ALA A 497 -31.26 32.16 45.46
CA ALA A 497 -31.31 33.45 44.73
C ALA A 497 -32.72 33.70 44.18
N PRO A 498 -33.26 34.94 44.24
CA PRO A 498 -34.63 35.24 43.85
C PRO A 498 -34.80 35.14 42.33
N ASP A 499 -35.89 34.51 41.93
CA ASP A 499 -36.32 34.30 40.54
C ASP A 499 -36.62 35.65 39.86
N PRO A 500 -35.90 36.03 38.78
CA PRO A 500 -36.10 37.31 38.10
C PRO A 500 -37.34 37.34 37.19
N SER A 501 -38.18 36.28 37.18
CA SER A 501 -39.37 36.19 36.32
C SER A 501 -40.70 36.53 37.00
N ARG A 502 -40.69 37.01 38.26
CA ARG A 502 -41.89 37.49 38.96
C ARG A 502 -41.71 38.93 39.40
N THR A 503 -42.11 39.87 38.53
CA THR A 503 -42.91 41.08 38.85
C THR A 503 -42.87 42.03 37.66
N GLN A 504 -43.98 42.18 36.94
CA GLN A 504 -44.69 43.45 36.76
C GLN A 504 -45.75 43.30 35.66
N GLY A 505 -47.00 43.16 36.11
CA GLY A 505 -48.20 43.35 35.32
C GLY A 505 -49.31 43.66 36.31
N GLY A 506 -49.65 44.95 36.48
CA GLY A 506 -50.69 45.36 37.42
C GLY A 506 -50.76 46.85 37.75
N SER A 507 -51.50 47.58 36.90
CA SER A 507 -52.42 48.71 37.18
C SER A 507 -51.93 50.08 37.71
N THR A 508 -52.23 51.09 36.85
CA THR A 508 -52.97 52.34 37.09
C THR A 508 -52.37 53.46 37.97
N SER A 509 -52.03 54.56 37.30
CA SER A 509 -52.64 55.88 37.49
C SER A 509 -52.38 56.74 36.26
#